data_AF-A0A955R6Z4-F1
#
_entry.id   AF-A0A955R6Z4-F1
#
_cell.length_a   1.000
_cell.length_b   1.000
_cell.length_c   1.000
_cell.angle_alpha   90.00
_cell.angle_beta   90.00
_cell.angle_gamma   90.00
#
_symmetry.space_group_name_H-M   'P 1'
#
loop_
_entity.id
_entity.type
_entity.pdbx_description
1 polymer ?
#
loop_
_entity_poly.entity_id
_entity_poly.type
_entity_poly.pdbx_seq_one_letter_code
_entity_poly.pdbx_strand_id
1 'polypeptide(L)'
;MWTILFLLLSGGPAGAAGTGARAEMDRLGEEMRILVEKNAWAGVERTYLKMLALQGRGLVLGWEQHRLGALAAQSRGDVLETWKRLRAAEAAGSHKETLVWLATLEATHGRVVIELSPLVFGDVPIEVLDPFSDPGAARVVKAAQESLSEHRFFDGLLPLGRYHVGTVPFDVDGGPMVRVMVGPGQGKSAPIAEQPGTVRIVATAAAEPKDFGRAAEAARQALIDLDGVASVEVLPLPGQRLYAEFGDGTLDVLGLTATEVATQVRTQLGLDPTKVSITANGIGVPAGEVRAERLSQVDIQFADGSANLGSMARVRESIDHAAQPAGLRVRLRPGVDPAMVRSAIAARLEQTPTSAPLQLAVQ
;
A
#
# COMPACT_ATOMS: atom_id res chain seq x y z
N MET A 1 73.80 -17.95 5.94
CA MET A 1 73.42 -19.37 6.01
C MET A 1 71.90 -19.43 6.06
N TRP A 2 71.30 -20.04 5.04
CA TRP A 2 69.86 -20.19 4.80
C TRP A 2 69.19 -21.15 5.79
N THR A 3 67.93 -20.90 6.17
CA THR A 3 66.95 -21.99 6.32
C THR A 3 65.55 -21.47 5.99
N ILE A 4 65.05 -21.94 4.85
CA ILE A 4 63.72 -21.70 4.28
C ILE A 4 62.74 -22.63 5.00
N LEU A 5 61.69 -22.05 5.61
CA LEU A 5 60.59 -22.78 6.21
C LEU A 5 59.58 -23.13 5.10
N PHE A 6 59.51 -24.41 4.75
CA PHE A 6 58.66 -24.96 3.71
C PHE A 6 57.21 -25.05 4.22
N LEU A 7 56.33 -24.21 3.68
CA LEU A 7 54.88 -24.27 3.90
C LEU A 7 54.30 -25.40 3.01
N LEU A 8 53.93 -26.53 3.62
CA LEU A 8 53.17 -27.59 2.95
C LEU A 8 51.71 -27.14 2.80
N LEU A 9 51.39 -26.56 1.64
CA LEU A 9 50.00 -26.42 1.18
C LEU A 9 49.49 -27.79 0.72
N SER A 10 48.72 -28.44 1.58
CA SER A 10 47.88 -29.59 1.23
C SER A 10 46.72 -29.11 0.35
N GLY A 11 46.90 -29.13 -0.97
CA GLY A 11 45.83 -28.90 -1.94
C GLY A 11 44.79 -30.03 -1.91
N GLY A 12 43.69 -29.82 -1.18
CA GLY A 12 42.53 -30.71 -1.22
C GLY A 12 41.82 -30.66 -2.58
N PRO A 13 41.18 -31.76 -3.03
CA PRO A 13 40.54 -31.85 -4.34
C PRO A 13 39.25 -30.99 -4.39
N ALA A 14 39.37 -29.72 -4.77
CA ALA A 14 38.24 -28.80 -4.92
C ALA A 14 37.41 -29.03 -6.20
N GLY A 15 37.81 -29.95 -7.08
CA GLY A 15 37.21 -30.11 -8.43
C GLY A 15 35.98 -31.01 -8.53
N ALA A 16 35.81 -32.02 -7.65
CA ALA A 16 34.77 -33.04 -7.81
C ALA A 16 33.39 -32.61 -7.30
N ALA A 17 33.33 -31.65 -6.37
CA ALA A 17 32.06 -31.15 -5.84
C ALA A 17 31.29 -30.27 -6.86
N GLY A 18 31.98 -29.66 -7.82
CA GLY A 18 31.39 -28.75 -8.81
C GLY A 18 30.59 -29.45 -9.91
N THR A 19 31.03 -30.63 -10.37
CA THR A 19 30.40 -31.34 -11.49
C THR A 19 29.05 -31.96 -11.09
N GLY A 20 28.98 -32.59 -9.92
CA GLY A 20 27.73 -33.16 -9.40
C GLY A 20 26.67 -32.09 -9.10
N ALA A 21 27.09 -30.95 -8.53
CA ALA A 21 26.17 -29.84 -8.26
C ALA A 21 25.62 -29.21 -9.55
N ARG A 22 26.43 -29.14 -10.61
CA ARG A 22 25.96 -28.68 -11.93
C ARG A 22 24.96 -29.64 -12.56
N ALA A 23 25.23 -30.94 -12.53
CA ALA A 23 24.30 -31.95 -13.04
C ALA A 23 22.95 -31.91 -12.29
N GLU A 24 22.98 -31.71 -10.97
CA GLU A 24 21.75 -31.55 -10.19
C GLU A 24 20.99 -30.26 -10.55
N MET A 25 21.70 -29.15 -10.80
CA MET A 25 21.09 -27.91 -11.28
C MET A 25 20.36 -28.12 -12.61
N ASP A 26 20.99 -28.82 -13.56
CA ASP A 26 20.40 -29.10 -14.88
C ASP A 26 19.17 -30.02 -14.74
N ARG A 27 19.24 -31.05 -13.87
CA ARG A 27 18.11 -31.93 -13.55
C ARG A 27 16.94 -31.16 -12.95
N LEU A 28 17.20 -30.28 -11.98
CA LEU A 28 16.16 -29.43 -11.37
C LEU A 28 15.57 -28.43 -12.37
N GLY A 29 16.38 -27.91 -13.30
CA GLY A 29 15.92 -27.03 -14.37
C GLY A 29 14.94 -27.73 -15.32
N GLU A 30 15.19 -29.00 -15.66
CA GLU A 30 14.25 -29.82 -16.45
C GLU A 30 12.98 -30.14 -15.67
N GLU A 31 13.13 -30.57 -14.42
CA GLU A 31 12.00 -30.84 -13.52
C GLU A 31 11.09 -29.61 -13.38
N MET A 32 11.68 -28.42 -13.23
CA MET A 32 10.96 -27.16 -13.15
C MET A 32 10.14 -26.88 -14.42
N ARG A 33 10.71 -27.10 -15.61
CA ARG A 33 10.02 -26.90 -16.89
C ARG A 33 8.82 -27.86 -17.03
N ILE A 34 9.01 -29.14 -16.70
CA ILE A 34 7.92 -30.14 -16.69
C ILE A 34 6.80 -29.73 -15.70
N LEU A 35 7.16 -29.19 -14.53
CA LEU A 35 6.18 -28.74 -13.55
C LEU A 35 5.40 -27.50 -14.04
N VAL A 36 6.05 -26.58 -14.74
CA VAL A 36 5.40 -25.43 -15.38
C VAL A 36 4.41 -25.87 -16.45
N GLU A 37 4.80 -26.81 -17.33
CA GLU A 37 3.90 -27.38 -18.36
C GLU A 37 2.64 -28.01 -17.76
N LYS A 38 2.75 -28.58 -16.56
CA LYS A 38 1.64 -29.18 -15.80
C LYS A 38 0.88 -28.18 -14.94
N ASN A 39 1.21 -26.89 -14.97
CA ASN A 39 0.68 -25.86 -14.06
C ASN A 39 0.84 -26.22 -12.56
N ALA A 40 1.86 -26.99 -12.20
CA ALA A 40 2.11 -27.48 -10.86
C ALA A 40 2.94 -26.48 -10.02
N TRP A 41 2.39 -25.28 -9.79
CA TRP A 41 3.12 -24.14 -9.22
C TRP A 41 3.75 -24.40 -7.84
N ALA A 42 3.09 -25.16 -6.97
CA ALA A 42 3.67 -25.56 -5.68
C ALA A 42 4.91 -26.46 -5.86
N GLY A 43 4.97 -27.24 -6.94
CA GLY A 43 6.14 -28.00 -7.33
C GLY A 43 7.25 -27.09 -7.85
N VAL A 44 6.92 -26.15 -8.74
CA VAL A 44 7.86 -25.15 -9.29
C VAL A 44 8.54 -24.39 -8.16
N GLU A 45 7.78 -23.96 -7.15
CA GLU A 45 8.28 -23.30 -5.94
C GLU A 45 9.33 -24.15 -5.21
N ARG A 46 8.99 -25.40 -4.88
CA ARG A 46 9.92 -26.30 -4.17
C ARG A 46 11.20 -26.54 -4.98
N THR A 47 11.07 -26.70 -6.30
CA THR A 47 12.22 -26.90 -7.19
C THR A 47 13.09 -25.64 -7.27
N TYR A 48 12.48 -24.45 -7.34
CA TYR A 48 13.19 -23.18 -7.33
C TYR A 48 13.99 -22.96 -6.05
N LEU A 49 13.40 -23.24 -4.87
CA LEU A 49 14.10 -23.14 -3.59
C LEU A 49 15.29 -24.10 -3.50
N LYS A 50 15.20 -25.32 -4.06
CA LYS A 50 16.35 -26.24 -4.17
C LYS A 50 17.45 -25.66 -5.06
N MET A 51 17.10 -25.02 -6.17
CA MET A 51 18.07 -24.36 -7.05
C MET A 51 18.74 -23.17 -6.35
N LEU A 52 18.00 -22.35 -5.59
CA LEU A 52 18.58 -21.28 -4.75
C LEU A 52 19.58 -21.83 -3.71
N ALA A 53 19.31 -22.98 -3.11
CA ALA A 53 20.24 -23.63 -2.20
C ALA A 53 21.55 -24.04 -2.90
N LEU A 54 21.47 -24.48 -4.16
CA LEU A 54 22.66 -24.72 -4.99
C LEU A 54 23.37 -23.42 -5.39
N GLN A 55 22.62 -22.32 -5.59
CA GLN A 55 23.19 -21.00 -5.83
C GLN A 55 24.10 -20.54 -4.68
N GLY A 56 23.64 -20.76 -3.44
CA GLY A 56 24.42 -20.49 -2.23
C GLY A 56 25.74 -21.28 -2.15
N ARG A 57 25.91 -22.31 -2.98
CA ARG A 57 27.14 -23.11 -3.12
C ARG A 57 28.03 -22.68 -4.29
N GLY A 58 27.76 -21.51 -4.88
CA GLY A 58 28.57 -20.92 -5.96
C GLY A 58 28.09 -21.23 -7.38
N LEU A 59 26.96 -21.91 -7.55
CA LEU A 59 26.31 -22.02 -8.86
C LEU A 59 25.53 -20.74 -9.16
N VAL A 60 25.32 -20.44 -10.43
CA VAL A 60 24.57 -19.24 -10.87
C VAL A 60 23.29 -19.70 -11.54
N LEU A 61 22.15 -19.15 -11.11
CA LEU A 61 20.87 -19.32 -11.78
C LEU A 61 20.79 -18.34 -12.96
N GLY A 62 20.22 -18.79 -14.06
CA GLY A 62 19.93 -17.93 -15.19
C GLY A 62 18.61 -17.16 -15.00
N TRP A 63 18.39 -16.24 -15.95
CA TRP A 63 17.17 -15.45 -16.04
C TRP A 63 15.88 -16.31 -15.99
N GLU A 64 15.82 -17.39 -16.78
CA GLU A 64 14.59 -18.20 -16.88
C GLU A 64 14.23 -18.87 -15.55
N GLN A 65 15.21 -19.35 -14.77
CA GLN A 65 14.94 -19.97 -13.48
C GLN A 65 14.34 -18.97 -12.49
N HIS A 66 14.89 -17.76 -12.43
CA HIS A 66 14.35 -16.69 -11.59
C HIS A 66 12.95 -16.25 -12.04
N ARG A 67 12.72 -16.16 -13.35
CA ARG A 67 11.40 -15.82 -13.92
C ARG A 67 10.34 -16.88 -13.60
N LEU A 68 10.65 -18.16 -13.78
CA LEU A 68 9.74 -19.25 -13.41
C LEU A 68 9.48 -19.29 -11.90
N GLY A 69 10.51 -19.00 -11.09
CA GLY A 69 10.36 -18.77 -9.66
C GLY A 69 9.42 -17.61 -9.34
N ALA A 70 9.49 -16.50 -10.07
CA ALA A 70 8.59 -15.36 -9.89
C ALA A 70 7.12 -15.73 -10.21
N LEU A 71 6.87 -16.48 -11.30
CA LEU A 71 5.53 -16.99 -11.63
C LEU A 71 4.97 -17.89 -10.52
N ALA A 72 5.80 -18.76 -9.94
CA ALA A 72 5.39 -19.59 -8.82
C ALA A 72 5.02 -18.76 -7.58
N ALA A 73 5.80 -17.73 -7.23
CA ALA A 73 5.47 -16.81 -6.14
C ALA A 73 4.16 -16.05 -6.39
N GLN A 74 3.98 -15.53 -7.62
CA GLN A 74 2.76 -14.80 -8.00
C GLN A 74 1.52 -15.68 -7.87
N SER A 75 1.61 -16.96 -8.28
CA SER A 75 0.49 -17.91 -8.17
C SER A 75 0.01 -18.12 -6.73
N ARG A 76 0.90 -17.89 -5.75
CA ARG A 76 0.61 -17.96 -4.31
C ARG A 76 0.15 -16.62 -3.71
N GLY A 77 0.14 -15.55 -4.48
CA GLY A 77 -0.16 -14.19 -3.99
C GLY A 77 0.99 -13.52 -3.24
N ASP A 78 2.21 -14.08 -3.27
CA ASP A 78 3.39 -13.47 -2.64
C ASP A 78 4.05 -12.50 -3.61
N VAL A 79 3.54 -11.26 -3.62
CA VAL A 79 3.97 -10.22 -4.56
C VAL A 79 5.40 -9.74 -4.25
N LEU A 80 5.81 -9.75 -2.98
CA LEU A 80 7.16 -9.37 -2.58
C LEU A 80 8.20 -10.38 -3.09
N GLU A 81 7.95 -11.67 -2.91
CA GLU A 81 8.83 -12.71 -3.47
C GLU A 81 8.81 -12.69 -5.00
N THR A 82 7.67 -12.41 -5.61
CA THR A 82 7.58 -12.18 -7.07
C THR A 82 8.54 -11.06 -7.50
N TRP A 83 8.47 -9.90 -6.85
CA TRP A 83 9.33 -8.75 -7.13
C TRP A 83 10.82 -9.07 -6.94
N LYS A 84 11.20 -9.68 -5.81
CA LYS A 84 12.60 -10.06 -5.53
C LYS A 84 13.16 -11.00 -6.59
N ARG A 85 12.37 -11.99 -7.02
CA ARG A 85 12.76 -12.96 -8.03
C ARG A 85 12.86 -12.33 -9.42
N LEU A 86 11.99 -11.38 -9.75
CA LEU A 86 12.13 -10.60 -10.99
C LEU A 86 13.36 -9.69 -10.98
N ARG A 87 13.71 -9.08 -9.84
CA ARG A 87 14.98 -8.34 -9.70
C ARG A 87 16.20 -9.26 -9.86
N ALA A 88 16.15 -10.47 -9.32
CA ALA A 88 17.19 -11.47 -9.56
C ALA A 88 17.25 -11.92 -11.04
N ALA A 89 16.09 -12.06 -11.70
CA ALA A 89 16.02 -12.35 -13.13
C ALA A 89 16.65 -11.23 -13.96
N GLU A 90 16.30 -9.96 -13.68
CA GLU A 90 16.88 -8.77 -14.31
C GLU A 90 18.42 -8.74 -14.15
N ALA A 91 18.92 -9.03 -12.95
CA ALA A 91 20.35 -9.09 -12.67
C ALA A 91 21.06 -10.23 -13.41
N ALA A 92 20.37 -11.36 -13.66
CA ALA A 92 20.90 -12.46 -14.46
C ALA A 92 20.79 -12.21 -15.97
N GLY A 93 19.90 -11.30 -16.40
CA GLY A 93 19.74 -10.88 -17.79
C GLY A 93 18.56 -9.91 -17.96
N SER A 94 18.78 -8.80 -18.67
CA SER A 94 17.72 -7.83 -18.96
C SER A 94 16.84 -8.29 -20.12
N HIS A 95 15.63 -8.76 -19.80
CA HIS A 95 14.60 -9.09 -20.79
C HIS A 95 13.44 -8.11 -20.70
N LYS A 96 12.92 -7.69 -21.86
CA LYS A 96 11.81 -6.71 -21.95
C LYS A 96 10.61 -7.13 -21.11
N GLU A 97 10.25 -8.41 -21.12
CA GLU A 97 9.10 -8.91 -20.34
C GLU A 97 9.30 -8.77 -18.83
N THR A 98 10.50 -9.03 -18.31
CA THR A 98 10.83 -8.86 -16.89
C THR A 98 10.78 -7.39 -16.49
N LEU A 99 11.31 -6.50 -17.32
CA LEU A 99 11.30 -5.05 -17.05
C LEU A 99 9.86 -4.50 -17.05
N VAL A 100 9.03 -4.92 -18.00
CA VAL A 100 7.61 -4.53 -18.04
C VAL A 100 6.89 -5.05 -16.80
N TRP A 101 7.14 -6.29 -16.40
CA TRP A 101 6.50 -6.86 -15.22
C TRP A 101 6.95 -6.18 -13.92
N LEU A 102 8.25 -5.91 -13.75
CA LEU A 102 8.77 -5.12 -12.63
C LEU A 102 8.13 -3.74 -12.56
N ALA A 103 8.15 -2.99 -13.68
CA ALA A 103 7.54 -1.67 -13.74
C ALA A 103 6.04 -1.71 -13.41
N THR A 104 5.32 -2.76 -13.85
CA THR A 104 3.91 -2.94 -13.52
C THR A 104 3.71 -3.16 -12.03
N LEU A 105 4.51 -4.02 -11.39
CA LEU A 105 4.41 -4.25 -9.95
C LEU A 105 4.71 -2.98 -9.16
N GLU A 106 5.75 -2.25 -9.52
CA GLU A 106 6.17 -1.02 -8.83
C GLU A 106 5.18 0.14 -9.03
N ALA A 107 4.45 0.14 -10.16
CA ALA A 107 3.39 1.12 -10.40
C ALA A 107 2.05 0.76 -9.70
N THR A 108 1.89 -0.48 -9.24
CA THR A 108 0.61 -0.97 -8.70
C THR A 108 0.68 -1.43 -7.25
N HIS A 109 1.88 -1.56 -6.67
CA HIS A 109 2.09 -2.00 -5.31
C HIS A 109 3.19 -1.18 -4.62
N GLY A 110 3.09 -1.05 -3.30
CA GLY A 110 4.10 -0.44 -2.44
C GLY A 110 4.49 -1.38 -1.31
N ARG A 111 5.72 -1.25 -0.80
CA ARG A 111 6.22 -2.09 0.29
C ARG A 111 5.66 -1.63 1.62
N VAL A 112 5.13 -2.59 2.37
CA VAL A 112 4.52 -2.35 3.68
C VAL A 112 5.07 -3.35 4.69
N VAL A 113 5.47 -2.83 5.84
CA VAL A 113 5.82 -3.61 7.02
C VAL A 113 4.81 -3.29 8.11
N ILE A 114 4.00 -4.26 8.52
CA ILE A 114 3.02 -4.12 9.60
C ILE A 114 3.47 -5.01 10.76
N GLU A 115 3.58 -4.43 11.95
CA GLU A 115 3.95 -5.14 13.17
C GLU A 115 2.87 -4.93 14.24
N LEU A 116 2.33 -6.03 14.76
CA LEU A 116 1.34 -5.99 15.84
C LEU A 116 2.04 -6.20 17.18
N SER A 117 1.82 -5.29 18.13
CA SER A 117 2.33 -5.45 19.48
C SER A 117 1.88 -6.80 20.09
N PRO A 118 2.73 -7.48 20.87
CA PRO A 118 2.34 -8.69 21.62
C PRO A 118 1.19 -8.46 22.60
N LEU A 119 0.93 -7.19 22.96
CA LEU A 119 -0.13 -6.77 23.88
C LEU A 119 -1.48 -6.52 23.17
N VAL A 120 -1.52 -6.61 21.85
CA VAL A 120 -2.77 -6.54 21.09
C VAL A 120 -3.37 -7.94 21.05
N PHE A 121 -4.60 -8.09 21.53
CA PHE A 121 -5.29 -9.38 21.57
C PHE A 121 -6.35 -9.48 20.47
N GLY A 122 -6.51 -10.68 19.92
CA GLY A 122 -7.49 -10.96 18.86
C GLY A 122 -6.98 -10.68 17.45
N ASP A 123 -7.86 -10.95 16.48
CA ASP A 123 -7.62 -10.70 15.06
C ASP A 123 -7.67 -9.21 14.75
N VAL A 124 -6.69 -8.74 13.98
CA VAL A 124 -6.60 -7.34 13.55
C VAL A 124 -6.71 -7.32 12.02
N PRO A 125 -7.90 -7.05 11.47
CA PRO A 125 -8.09 -7.08 10.03
C PRO A 125 -7.36 -5.90 9.37
N ILE A 126 -6.91 -6.13 8.13
CA ILE A 126 -6.54 -5.06 7.21
C ILE A 126 -7.81 -4.66 6.46
N GLU A 127 -8.35 -3.48 6.73
CA GLU A 127 -9.52 -2.96 6.01
C GLU A 127 -9.06 -2.12 4.83
N VAL A 128 -9.63 -2.37 3.66
CA VAL A 128 -9.35 -1.62 2.44
C VAL A 128 -10.40 -0.52 2.32
N LEU A 129 -9.96 0.74 2.31
CA LEU A 129 -10.88 1.87 2.20
C LEU A 129 -11.29 2.15 0.75
N ASP A 130 -10.41 1.83 -0.21
CA ASP A 130 -10.64 1.97 -1.65
C ASP A 130 -10.78 0.59 -2.30
N PRO A 131 -11.98 0.12 -2.63
CA PRO A 131 -12.16 -1.23 -3.16
C PRO A 131 -11.44 -1.39 -4.50
N PHE A 132 -10.74 -2.52 -4.65
CA PHE A 132 -10.07 -2.87 -5.91
C PHE A 132 -11.05 -3.50 -6.89
N SER A 133 -10.93 -3.13 -8.17
CA SER A 133 -11.61 -3.85 -9.25
C SER A 133 -10.91 -5.16 -9.62
N ASP A 134 -9.64 -5.33 -9.26
CA ASP A 134 -8.83 -6.51 -9.59
C ASP A 134 -8.95 -7.62 -8.52
N PRO A 135 -9.41 -8.83 -8.88
CA PRO A 135 -9.40 -9.99 -7.98
C PRO A 135 -7.99 -10.43 -7.54
N GLY A 136 -6.94 -10.05 -8.27
CA GLY A 136 -5.55 -10.23 -7.85
C GLY A 136 -5.25 -9.45 -6.57
N ALA A 137 -5.48 -8.14 -6.58
CA ALA A 137 -5.30 -7.25 -5.43
C ALA A 137 -6.02 -7.76 -4.16
N ALA A 138 -7.27 -8.23 -4.29
CA ALA A 138 -8.03 -8.79 -3.16
C ALA A 138 -7.34 -10.02 -2.54
N ARG A 139 -6.71 -10.88 -3.34
CA ARG A 139 -5.95 -12.05 -2.84
C ARG A 139 -4.69 -11.64 -2.09
N VAL A 140 -4.02 -10.57 -2.53
CA VAL A 140 -2.82 -10.04 -1.86
C VAL A 140 -3.17 -9.53 -0.46
N VAL A 141 -4.25 -8.76 -0.34
CA VAL A 141 -4.71 -8.28 0.99
C VAL A 141 -5.12 -9.43 1.89
N LYS A 142 -5.82 -10.44 1.34
CA LYS A 142 -6.18 -11.63 2.11
C LYS A 142 -4.95 -12.37 2.64
N ALA A 143 -3.93 -12.58 1.82
CA ALA A 143 -2.67 -13.20 2.24
C ALA A 143 -1.95 -12.37 3.32
N ALA A 144 -2.00 -11.04 3.23
CA ALA A 144 -1.47 -10.16 4.26
C ALA A 144 -2.22 -10.26 5.59
N GLN A 145 -3.55 -10.35 5.55
CA GLN A 145 -4.38 -10.59 6.74
C GLN A 145 -4.08 -11.94 7.40
N GLU A 146 -3.95 -13.02 6.60
CA GLU A 146 -3.57 -14.36 7.09
C GLU A 146 -2.19 -14.33 7.75
N SER A 147 -1.21 -13.64 7.15
CA SER A 147 0.13 -13.47 7.74
C SER A 147 0.09 -12.71 9.07
N LEU A 148 -0.71 -11.64 9.17
CA LEU A 148 -0.85 -10.88 10.41
C LEU A 148 -1.56 -11.66 11.53
N SER A 149 -2.55 -12.48 11.21
CA SER A 149 -3.23 -13.30 12.22
C SER A 149 -2.31 -14.43 12.74
N GLU A 150 -1.54 -15.06 11.86
CA GLU A 150 -0.64 -16.16 12.21
C GLU A 150 0.67 -15.71 12.87
N HIS A 151 1.28 -14.66 12.34
CA HIS A 151 2.65 -14.27 12.70
C HIS A 151 2.75 -12.93 13.41
N ARG A 152 1.64 -12.18 13.51
CA ARG A 152 1.63 -10.84 14.12
C ARG A 152 2.57 -9.84 13.44
N PHE A 153 3.02 -10.18 12.24
CA PHE A 153 3.99 -9.44 11.45
C PHE A 153 3.73 -9.70 9.96
N PHE A 154 3.84 -8.66 9.16
CA PHE A 154 3.76 -8.74 7.71
C PHE A 154 4.86 -7.85 7.10
N ASP A 155 5.67 -8.40 6.20
CA ASP A 155 6.56 -7.65 5.31
C ASP A 155 6.27 -8.10 3.88
N GLY A 156 5.65 -7.22 3.10
CA GLY A 156 5.16 -7.56 1.79
C GLY A 156 4.91 -6.35 0.90
N LEU A 157 4.39 -6.60 -0.28
CA LEU A 157 3.89 -5.57 -1.19
C LEU A 157 2.36 -5.58 -1.12
N LEU A 158 1.75 -4.44 -0.78
CA LEU A 158 0.30 -4.24 -0.87
C LEU A 158 -0.04 -3.43 -2.12
N PRO A 159 -1.22 -3.64 -2.72
CA PRO A 159 -1.71 -2.78 -3.80
C PRO A 159 -1.70 -1.31 -3.38
N LEU A 160 -1.53 -0.38 -4.34
CA LEU A 160 -1.67 1.04 -4.01
C LEU A 160 -3.10 1.32 -3.55
N GLY A 161 -3.24 2.12 -2.50
CA GLY A 161 -4.54 2.42 -1.91
C GLY A 161 -4.44 2.81 -0.44
N ARG A 162 -5.61 3.03 0.16
CA ARG A 162 -5.74 3.40 1.57
C ARG A 162 -6.25 2.24 2.39
N TYR A 163 -5.67 2.09 3.57
CA TYR A 163 -5.90 0.94 4.42
C TYR A 163 -6.04 1.36 5.88
N HIS A 164 -6.73 0.54 6.66
CA HIS A 164 -6.59 0.50 8.11
C HIS A 164 -6.03 -0.85 8.53
N VAL A 165 -5.16 -0.87 9.55
CA VAL A 165 -4.93 -2.07 10.37
C VAL A 165 -5.45 -1.76 11.77
N GLY A 166 -6.58 -2.35 12.14
CA GLY A 166 -7.31 -1.95 13.35
C GLY A 166 -7.75 -0.48 13.26
N THR A 167 -7.30 0.37 14.18
CA THR A 167 -7.56 1.82 14.15
C THR A 167 -6.49 2.64 13.43
N VAL A 168 -5.44 2.01 12.92
CA VAL A 168 -4.28 2.74 12.38
C VAL A 168 -4.45 2.91 10.87
N PRO A 169 -4.73 4.13 10.37
CA PRO A 169 -4.74 4.38 8.95
C PRO A 169 -3.33 4.44 8.39
N PHE A 170 -3.16 3.95 7.17
CA PHE A 170 -1.95 4.12 6.38
C PHE A 170 -2.26 4.08 4.89
N ASP A 171 -1.38 4.70 4.10
CA ASP A 171 -1.51 4.78 2.64
C ASP A 171 -0.34 4.06 1.98
N VAL A 172 -0.62 3.41 0.86
CA VAL A 172 0.38 2.75 0.02
C VAL A 172 0.35 3.42 -1.35
N ASP A 173 1.43 4.09 -1.71
CA ASP A 173 1.50 4.98 -2.88
C ASP A 173 2.66 4.68 -3.84
N GLY A 174 3.38 3.59 -3.62
CA GLY A 174 4.54 3.19 -4.43
C GLY A 174 5.79 4.00 -4.11
N GLY A 175 5.78 4.79 -3.03
CA GLY A 175 6.91 5.52 -2.50
C GLY A 175 7.81 4.65 -1.60
N PRO A 176 8.44 5.24 -0.57
CA PRO A 176 9.27 4.48 0.36
C PRO A 176 8.46 3.43 1.11
N MET A 177 9.16 2.50 1.76
CA MET A 177 8.53 1.45 2.57
C MET A 177 7.66 2.08 3.67
N VAL A 178 6.39 1.71 3.71
CA VAL A 178 5.46 2.12 4.76
C VAL A 178 5.63 1.19 5.95
N ARG A 179 5.92 1.74 7.14
CA ARG A 179 5.99 0.96 8.38
C ARG A 179 4.82 1.32 9.29
N VAL A 180 4.04 0.32 9.67
CA VAL A 180 2.85 0.45 10.52
C VAL A 180 3.08 -0.35 11.81
N MET A 181 3.02 0.34 12.94
CA MET A 181 3.09 -0.29 14.26
C MET A 181 1.74 -0.19 14.94
N VAL A 182 1.15 -1.33 15.31
CA VAL A 182 -0.16 -1.38 15.98
C VAL A 182 0.05 -1.66 17.47
N GLY A 183 -0.13 -0.62 18.27
CA GLY A 183 0.01 -0.67 19.72
C GLY A 183 -1.22 -1.20 20.47
N PRO A 184 -1.09 -1.42 21.79
CA PRO A 184 -2.22 -1.80 22.65
C PRO A 184 -3.38 -0.82 22.50
N GLY A 185 -4.61 -1.34 22.37
CA GLY A 185 -5.82 -0.52 22.18
C GLY A 185 -6.10 -0.10 20.73
N GLN A 186 -5.13 -0.20 19.82
CA GLN A 186 -5.31 0.10 18.38
C GLN A 186 -5.72 -1.13 17.55
N GLY A 187 -5.56 -2.34 18.08
CA GLY A 187 -5.89 -3.57 17.34
C GLY A 187 -7.37 -3.92 17.29
N LYS A 188 -8.21 -3.30 18.13
CA LYS A 188 -9.65 -3.34 17.90
C LYS A 188 -9.89 -2.40 16.73
N SER A 189 -10.35 -2.88 15.58
CA SER A 189 -10.99 -1.98 14.61
C SER A 189 -11.97 -1.15 15.41
N ALA A 190 -11.72 0.15 15.55
CA ALA A 190 -12.76 1.02 16.04
C ALA A 190 -13.84 0.84 14.98
N PRO A 191 -15.03 0.28 15.29
CA PRO A 191 -16.15 0.45 14.38
C PRO A 191 -16.14 1.94 14.10
N ILE A 192 -16.00 2.38 12.84
CA ILE A 192 -15.87 3.79 12.45
C ILE A 192 -16.87 4.54 13.31
N ALA A 193 -16.42 5.23 14.38
CA ALA A 193 -17.20 5.36 15.61
C ALA A 193 -18.66 5.64 15.25
N GLU A 194 -19.52 4.61 15.33
CA GLU A 194 -20.92 4.76 14.98
C GLU A 194 -21.43 5.77 15.98
N GLN A 195 -21.54 7.02 15.55
CA GLN A 195 -22.14 8.05 16.38
C GLN A 195 -23.54 7.54 16.66
N PRO A 196 -23.91 7.27 17.92
CA PRO A 196 -25.20 6.65 18.23
C PRO A 196 -26.32 7.43 17.52
N GLY A 197 -27.12 6.71 16.73
CA GLY A 197 -28.16 7.33 15.90
C GLY A 197 -27.66 7.93 14.58
N THR A 198 -26.51 7.50 14.04
CA THR A 198 -26.04 7.89 12.69
C THR A 198 -25.68 6.64 11.89
N VAL A 199 -26.17 6.57 10.65
CA VAL A 199 -25.76 5.58 9.65
C VAL A 199 -24.91 6.29 8.62
N ARG A 200 -23.77 5.70 8.25
CA ARG A 200 -22.89 6.25 7.23
C ARG A 200 -23.07 5.49 5.93
N ILE A 201 -23.08 6.22 4.83
CA ILE A 201 -23.11 5.65 3.49
C ILE A 201 -21.89 6.18 2.77
N VAL A 202 -20.98 5.30 2.36
CA VAL A 202 -19.72 5.68 1.71
C VAL A 202 -19.81 5.40 0.21
N ALA A 203 -19.33 6.33 -0.61
CA ALA A 203 -19.16 6.09 -2.03
C ALA A 203 -18.02 5.09 -2.25
N THR A 204 -18.34 3.90 -2.77
CA THR A 204 -17.39 2.81 -3.02
C THR A 204 -16.90 2.75 -4.45
N ALA A 205 -17.55 3.44 -5.39
CA ALA A 205 -17.06 3.58 -6.76
C ALA A 205 -16.58 5.01 -7.00
N ALA A 206 -15.51 5.15 -7.80
CA ALA A 206 -15.01 6.42 -8.29
C ALA A 206 -16.01 7.02 -9.30
N ALA A 207 -17.12 7.58 -8.81
CA ALA A 207 -17.87 8.53 -9.60
C ALA A 207 -16.92 9.66 -10.00
N GLU A 208 -16.96 10.08 -11.26
CA GLU A 208 -16.18 11.25 -11.66
C GLU A 208 -16.54 12.43 -10.74
N PRO A 209 -15.57 13.25 -10.31
CA PRO A 209 -15.83 14.32 -9.35
C PRO A 209 -16.99 15.25 -9.73
N LYS A 210 -17.20 15.46 -11.04
CA LYS A 210 -18.28 16.28 -11.60
C LYS A 210 -19.68 15.69 -11.39
N ASP A 211 -19.78 14.36 -11.30
CA ASP A 211 -21.05 13.64 -11.22
C ASP A 211 -21.44 13.32 -9.78
N PHE A 212 -20.46 13.28 -8.86
CA PHE A 212 -20.69 12.98 -7.44
C PHE A 212 -21.76 13.87 -6.82
N GLY A 213 -21.69 15.19 -7.03
CA GLY A 213 -22.65 16.13 -6.41
C GLY A 213 -24.09 15.83 -6.80
N ARG A 214 -24.35 15.56 -8.09
CA ARG A 214 -25.69 15.21 -8.58
C ARG A 214 -26.15 13.86 -8.05
N ALA A 215 -25.28 12.85 -8.04
CA ALA A 215 -25.61 11.51 -7.57
C ALA A 215 -25.88 11.49 -6.05
N ALA A 216 -25.04 12.16 -5.26
CA ALA A 216 -25.19 12.29 -3.82
C ALA A 216 -26.48 13.05 -3.46
N GLU A 217 -26.84 14.10 -4.21
CA GLU A 217 -28.07 14.84 -3.98
C GLU A 217 -29.33 14.02 -4.34
N ALA A 218 -29.29 13.26 -5.43
CA ALA A 218 -30.38 12.34 -5.77
C ALA A 218 -30.58 11.28 -4.67
N ALA A 219 -29.49 10.70 -4.17
CA ALA A 219 -29.53 9.76 -3.06
C ALA A 219 -30.03 10.43 -1.77
N ARG A 220 -29.58 11.65 -1.44
CA ARG A 220 -30.08 12.45 -0.32
C ARG A 220 -31.60 12.60 -0.37
N GLN A 221 -32.13 12.99 -1.53
CA GLN A 221 -33.56 13.19 -1.73
C GLN A 221 -34.36 11.88 -1.65
N ALA A 222 -33.79 10.76 -2.08
CA ALA A 222 -34.43 9.45 -1.98
C ALA A 222 -34.55 8.94 -0.54
N LEU A 223 -33.64 9.36 0.34
CA LEU A 223 -33.53 8.88 1.73
C LEU A 223 -34.19 9.78 2.77
N ILE A 224 -34.38 11.08 2.50
CA ILE A 224 -34.88 12.03 3.50
C ILE A 224 -36.29 11.71 4.03
N ASP A 225 -37.11 11.06 3.20
CA ASP A 225 -38.49 10.68 3.53
C ASP A 225 -38.61 9.25 4.09
N LEU A 226 -37.49 8.53 4.30
CA LEU A 226 -37.53 7.20 4.91
C LEU A 226 -37.94 7.28 6.38
N ASP A 227 -38.79 6.35 6.81
CA ASP A 227 -39.17 6.27 8.21
C ASP A 227 -37.95 6.00 9.10
N GLY A 228 -37.91 6.68 10.23
CA GLY A 228 -36.77 6.66 11.15
C GLY A 228 -35.56 7.52 10.76
N VAL A 229 -35.55 8.15 9.58
CA VAL A 229 -34.53 9.16 9.21
C VAL A 229 -34.92 10.54 9.75
N ALA A 230 -33.96 11.22 10.38
CA ALA A 230 -34.10 12.58 10.90
C ALA A 230 -33.49 13.61 9.94
N SER A 231 -32.31 13.33 9.38
CA SER A 231 -31.67 14.18 8.38
C SER A 231 -30.65 13.41 7.55
N VAL A 232 -30.37 13.89 6.34
CA VAL A 232 -29.34 13.35 5.46
C VAL A 232 -28.42 14.50 5.02
N GLU A 233 -27.14 14.38 5.35
CA GLU A 233 -26.08 15.34 5.02
C GLU A 233 -25.17 14.74 3.95
N VAL A 234 -24.88 15.50 2.89
CA VAL A 234 -23.91 15.09 1.86
C VAL A 234 -22.51 15.39 2.36
N LEU A 235 -21.68 14.36 2.41
CA LEU A 235 -20.24 14.48 2.66
C LEU A 235 -19.56 14.67 1.30
N PRO A 236 -18.96 15.85 1.03
CA PRO A 236 -18.34 16.13 -0.26
C PRO A 236 -17.15 15.19 -0.53
N LEU A 237 -16.73 15.12 -1.79
CA LEU A 237 -15.45 14.49 -2.11
C LEU A 237 -14.32 15.17 -1.33
N PRO A 238 -13.38 14.39 -0.76
CA PRO A 238 -12.13 14.92 -0.26
C PRO A 238 -11.51 15.86 -1.29
N GLY A 239 -11.15 17.07 -0.86
CA GLY A 239 -10.39 17.98 -1.72
C GLY A 239 -9.07 17.32 -2.12
N GLN A 240 -8.59 17.61 -3.33
CA GLN A 240 -7.22 17.28 -3.70
C GLN A 240 -6.25 18.16 -2.92
N ARG A 241 -5.14 17.55 -2.50
CA ARG A 241 -4.03 18.20 -1.82
C ARG A 241 -2.73 17.88 -2.54
N LEU A 242 -1.82 18.84 -2.50
CA LEU A 242 -0.43 18.61 -2.82
C LEU A 242 0.30 18.28 -1.53
N TYR A 243 0.99 17.15 -1.52
CA TYR A 243 1.86 16.74 -0.44
C TYR A 243 3.31 16.93 -0.86
N ALA A 244 4.10 17.52 0.02
CA ALA A 244 5.55 17.53 -0.07
C ALA A 244 6.09 16.53 0.97
N GLU A 245 6.63 15.41 0.49
CA GLU A 245 7.07 14.29 1.30
C GLU A 245 8.59 14.25 1.38
N PHE A 246 9.11 14.33 2.59
CA PHE A 246 10.53 14.27 2.88
C PHE A 246 11.00 12.82 2.94
N GLY A 247 12.23 12.58 2.49
CA GLY A 247 12.90 11.31 2.76
C GLY A 247 13.16 11.12 4.26
N ASP A 248 13.32 9.87 4.68
CA ASP A 248 13.64 9.52 6.06
C ASP A 248 14.90 10.26 6.53
N GLY A 249 14.79 10.98 7.64
CA GLY A 249 15.89 11.73 8.25
C GLY A 249 16.28 13.03 7.53
N THR A 250 15.66 13.38 6.39
CA THR A 250 16.00 14.62 5.66
C THR A 250 15.83 15.86 6.53
N LEU A 251 14.72 15.95 7.28
CA LEU A 251 14.46 17.09 8.16
C LEU A 251 15.44 17.13 9.34
N ASP A 252 15.79 15.98 9.92
CA ASP A 252 16.73 15.89 11.04
C ASP A 252 18.13 16.36 10.64
N VAL A 253 18.61 15.97 9.45
CA VAL A 253 19.92 16.39 8.92
C VAL A 253 19.99 17.91 8.75
N LEU A 254 18.87 18.55 8.41
CA LEU A 254 18.78 19.99 8.23
C LEU A 254 18.44 20.74 9.53
N GLY A 255 18.27 20.03 10.64
CA GLY A 255 17.85 20.61 11.91
C GLY A 255 16.47 21.27 11.84
N LEU A 256 15.56 20.70 11.04
CA LEU A 256 14.21 21.19 10.83
C LEU A 256 13.16 20.23 11.41
N THR A 257 12.01 20.78 11.77
CA THR A 257 10.79 20.03 12.08
C THR A 257 9.75 20.24 10.99
N ALA A 258 8.81 19.28 10.85
CA ALA A 258 7.70 19.42 9.91
C ALA A 258 6.83 20.66 10.19
N THR A 259 6.72 21.07 11.47
CA THR A 259 5.99 22.28 11.89
C THR A 259 6.67 23.58 11.43
N GLU A 260 8.00 23.64 11.49
CA GLU A 260 8.76 24.79 10.97
C GLU A 260 8.61 24.89 9.46
N VAL A 261 8.76 23.79 8.74
CA VAL A 261 8.59 23.76 7.29
C VAL A 261 7.15 24.17 6.90
N ALA A 262 6.14 23.63 7.58
CA ALA A 262 4.74 24.03 7.39
C ALA A 262 4.53 25.54 7.62
N THR A 263 5.19 26.12 8.62
CA THR A 263 5.10 27.56 8.94
C THR A 263 5.73 28.41 7.83
N GLN A 264 6.88 28.00 7.31
CA GLN A 264 7.55 28.69 6.21
C GLN A 264 6.73 28.63 4.92
N VAL A 265 6.23 27.44 4.58
CA VAL A 265 5.38 27.21 3.40
C VAL A 265 4.10 28.03 3.48
N ARG A 266 3.44 28.03 4.64
CA ARG A 266 2.25 28.85 4.90
C ARG A 266 2.55 30.33 4.66
N THR A 267 3.63 30.85 5.25
CA THR A 267 4.01 32.26 5.19
C THR A 267 4.30 32.70 3.76
N GLN A 268 5.09 31.92 3.01
CA GLN A 268 5.48 32.27 1.64
C GLN A 268 4.34 32.13 0.62
N LEU A 269 3.43 31.18 0.84
CA LEU A 269 2.29 30.98 -0.04
C LEU A 269 1.07 31.83 0.34
N GLY A 270 1.09 32.48 1.51
CA GLY A 270 -0.02 33.28 2.02
C GLY A 270 -1.24 32.42 2.39
N LEU A 271 -1.00 31.20 2.89
CA LEU A 271 -2.08 30.26 3.24
C LEU A 271 -2.59 30.48 4.66
N ASP A 272 -3.85 30.16 4.88
CA ASP A 272 -4.41 30.09 6.23
C ASP A 272 -3.79 28.89 7.01
N PRO A 273 -3.53 29.02 8.33
CA PRO A 273 -3.03 27.91 9.14
C PRO A 273 -3.82 26.60 9.02
N THR A 274 -5.15 26.66 8.87
CA THR A 274 -5.99 25.46 8.75
C THR A 274 -5.88 24.79 7.38
N LYS A 275 -5.24 25.44 6.41
CA LYS A 275 -5.05 24.93 5.06
C LYS A 275 -3.77 24.12 4.91
N VAL A 276 -2.87 24.16 5.88
CA VAL A 276 -1.65 23.34 5.87
C VAL A 276 -1.81 22.18 6.85
N SER A 277 -1.69 20.96 6.36
CA SER A 277 -1.68 19.75 7.18
C SER A 277 -0.24 19.28 7.38
N ILE A 278 0.05 18.72 8.56
CA ILE A 278 1.34 18.08 8.86
C ILE A 278 1.07 16.58 8.92
N THR A 279 1.85 15.80 8.16
CA THR A 279 1.85 14.34 8.22
C THR A 279 3.13 13.87 8.90
N ALA A 280 3.27 12.55 9.12
CA ALA A 280 4.48 12.00 9.73
C ALA A 280 5.77 12.38 8.96
N ASN A 281 5.69 12.39 7.62
CA ASN A 281 6.84 12.55 6.73
C ASN A 281 6.71 13.76 5.80
N GLY A 282 5.80 14.70 6.07
CA GLY A 282 5.49 15.72 5.08
C GLY A 282 4.53 16.80 5.52
N ILE A 283 4.21 17.64 4.55
CA ILE A 283 3.18 18.66 4.67
C ILE A 283 2.22 18.58 3.49
N GLY A 284 0.94 18.88 3.72
CA GLY A 284 -0.07 18.93 2.69
C GLY A 284 -0.67 20.33 2.56
N VAL A 285 -0.94 20.79 1.33
CA VAL A 285 -1.68 22.02 1.02
C VAL A 285 -2.79 21.74 0.01
N PRO A 286 -3.87 22.53 -0.08
CA PRO A 286 -4.95 22.27 -1.01
C PRO A 286 -4.50 22.51 -2.46
N ALA A 287 -4.72 21.53 -3.34
CA ALA A 287 -4.33 21.62 -4.75
C ALA A 287 -5.10 22.71 -5.53
N GLY A 288 -6.28 23.09 -5.04
CA GLY A 288 -7.07 24.20 -5.59
C GLY A 288 -6.50 25.60 -5.29
N GLU A 289 -5.61 25.73 -4.29
CA GLU A 289 -5.03 27.01 -3.86
C GLU A 289 -3.57 27.18 -4.32
N VAL A 290 -2.85 26.08 -4.50
CA VAL A 290 -1.43 26.05 -4.83
C VAL A 290 -1.19 25.06 -5.96
N ARG A 291 -0.36 25.41 -6.95
CA ARG A 291 0.13 24.48 -7.97
C ARG A 291 1.40 23.76 -7.52
N ALA A 292 1.61 22.54 -7.99
CA ALA A 292 2.77 21.71 -7.62
C ALA A 292 4.11 22.42 -7.85
N GLU A 293 4.24 23.16 -8.95
CA GLU A 293 5.46 23.91 -9.28
C GLU A 293 5.71 25.03 -8.26
N ARG A 294 4.65 25.75 -7.88
CA ARG A 294 4.73 26.84 -6.90
C ARG A 294 5.08 26.31 -5.51
N LEU A 295 4.51 25.17 -5.12
CA LEU A 295 4.87 24.50 -3.87
C LEU A 295 6.34 24.05 -3.89
N SER A 296 6.81 23.49 -5.00
CA SER A 296 8.18 23.03 -5.17
C SER A 296 9.22 24.16 -5.10
N GLN A 297 8.82 25.39 -5.42
CA GLN A 297 9.67 26.59 -5.42
C GLN A 297 9.71 27.32 -4.08
N VAL A 298 8.97 26.86 -3.06
CA VAL A 298 9.05 27.46 -1.72
C VAL A 298 10.46 27.28 -1.17
N ASP A 299 11.09 28.37 -0.75
CA ASP A 299 12.47 28.38 -0.27
C ASP A 299 12.51 28.10 1.23
N ILE A 300 13.00 26.93 1.63
CA ILE A 300 13.05 26.51 3.03
C ILE A 300 14.38 26.95 3.63
N GLN A 301 14.30 27.82 4.63
CA GLN A 301 15.42 28.35 5.41
C GLN A 301 15.75 27.41 6.57
N PHE A 302 17.04 27.13 6.78
CA PHE A 302 17.60 26.37 7.90
C PHE A 302 18.93 26.98 8.33
N ALA A 303 19.56 26.46 9.40
CA ALA A 303 20.70 27.11 10.05
C ALA A 303 21.86 27.44 9.11
N ASP A 304 22.16 26.54 8.16
CA ASP A 304 23.34 26.62 7.29
C ASP A 304 23.02 27.05 5.85
N GLY A 305 21.78 27.49 5.57
CA GLY A 305 21.41 27.95 4.22
C GLY A 305 19.91 27.86 3.92
N SER A 306 19.61 27.78 2.63
CA SER A 306 18.24 27.57 2.14
C SER A 306 18.21 26.64 0.94
N ALA A 307 17.08 25.97 0.75
CA ALA A 307 16.85 25.10 -0.41
C ALA A 307 15.38 25.10 -0.81
N ASN A 308 15.12 24.95 -2.11
CA ASN A 308 13.77 24.81 -2.62
C ASN A 308 13.12 23.51 -2.12
N LEU A 309 11.86 23.57 -1.73
CA LEU A 309 11.12 22.42 -1.19
C LEU A 309 11.15 21.21 -2.13
N GLY A 310 11.05 21.41 -3.44
CA GLY A 310 11.10 20.33 -4.44
C GLY A 310 12.46 19.64 -4.57
N SER A 311 13.54 20.23 -4.02
CA SER A 311 14.86 19.57 -3.93
C SER A 311 15.02 18.72 -2.67
N MET A 312 14.18 18.97 -1.65
CA MET A 312 14.20 18.30 -0.35
C MET A 312 13.10 17.24 -0.22
N ALA A 313 12.02 17.41 -0.97
CA ALA A 313 10.80 16.63 -0.85
C ALA A 313 10.24 16.26 -2.23
N ARG A 314 9.59 15.10 -2.30
CA ARG A 314 8.79 14.71 -3.45
C ARG A 314 7.44 15.40 -3.35
N VAL A 315 7.12 16.23 -4.33
CA VAL A 315 5.79 16.87 -4.42
C VAL A 315 4.86 16.00 -5.26
N ARG A 316 3.69 15.66 -4.71
CA ARG A 316 2.67 14.88 -5.42
C ARG A 316 1.27 15.36 -5.08
N GLU A 317 0.35 15.13 -6.00
CA GLU A 317 -1.07 15.34 -5.76
C GLU A 317 -1.70 14.05 -5.24
N SER A 318 -2.48 14.17 -4.16
CA SER A 318 -3.26 13.08 -3.59
C SER A 318 -4.54 13.65 -2.97
N ILE A 319 -5.44 12.78 -2.52
CA ILE A 319 -6.65 13.19 -1.79
C ILE A 319 -6.31 13.63 -0.36
N ASP A 320 -7.16 14.47 0.23
CA ASP A 320 -7.05 14.81 1.65
C ASP A 320 -7.30 13.57 2.51
N HIS A 321 -6.23 12.96 3.04
CA HIS A 321 -6.33 11.75 3.86
C HIS A 321 -6.96 12.02 5.25
N ALA A 322 -6.95 13.29 5.69
CA ALA A 322 -7.66 13.70 6.90
C ALA A 322 -9.14 13.99 6.63
N ALA A 323 -9.54 14.17 5.37
CA ALA A 323 -10.93 14.37 5.03
C ALA A 323 -11.73 13.08 5.17
N GLN A 324 -12.95 13.25 5.64
CA GLN A 324 -13.91 12.16 5.71
C GLN A 324 -14.19 11.60 4.31
N PRO A 325 -14.30 10.28 4.13
CA PRO A 325 -14.69 9.72 2.84
C PRO A 325 -16.05 10.25 2.42
N ALA A 326 -16.14 10.51 1.11
CA ALA A 326 -17.31 11.05 0.45
C ALA A 326 -18.51 10.12 0.60
N GLY A 327 -19.71 10.70 0.65
CA GLY A 327 -20.95 9.93 0.71
C GLY A 327 -22.05 10.68 1.44
N LEU A 328 -22.79 9.98 2.29
CA LEU A 328 -23.92 10.51 3.04
C LEU A 328 -23.77 10.18 4.52
N ARG A 329 -24.14 11.14 5.36
CA ARG A 329 -24.34 10.95 6.78
C ARG A 329 -25.83 11.02 7.07
N VAL A 330 -26.42 9.91 7.48
CA VAL A 330 -27.85 9.80 7.79
C VAL A 330 -28.02 9.81 9.30
N ARG A 331 -28.60 10.87 9.86
CA ARG A 331 -29.00 10.88 11.28
C ARG A 331 -30.36 10.23 11.44
N LEU A 332 -30.49 9.36 12.43
CA LEU A 332 -31.70 8.63 12.78
C LEU A 332 -32.51 9.39 13.82
N ARG A 333 -33.82 9.15 13.86
CA ARG A 333 -34.68 9.64 14.93
C ARG A 333 -34.39 8.87 16.23
N PRO A 334 -34.53 9.49 17.41
CA PRO A 334 -34.36 8.81 18.68
C PRO A 334 -35.27 7.57 18.81
N GLY A 335 -34.74 6.47 19.36
CA GLY A 335 -35.50 5.23 19.61
C GLY A 335 -35.69 4.32 18.40
N VAL A 336 -35.15 4.68 17.24
CA VAL A 336 -35.20 3.84 16.03
C VAL A 336 -34.04 2.86 16.02
N ASP A 337 -34.32 1.60 15.65
CA ASP A 337 -33.30 0.57 15.44
C ASP A 337 -32.46 0.87 14.17
N PRO A 338 -31.14 1.10 14.29
CA PRO A 338 -30.27 1.33 13.15
C PRO A 338 -30.29 0.19 12.12
N ALA A 339 -30.43 -1.07 12.54
CA ALA A 339 -30.38 -2.22 11.62
C ALA A 339 -31.57 -2.22 10.64
N MET A 340 -32.75 -1.85 11.14
CA MET A 340 -33.95 -1.68 10.33
C MET A 340 -33.77 -0.56 9.31
N VAL A 341 -33.24 0.59 9.73
CA VAL A 341 -33.03 1.73 8.83
C VAL A 341 -31.94 1.43 7.79
N ARG A 342 -30.86 0.75 8.17
CA ARG A 342 -29.81 0.30 7.23
C ARG A 342 -30.39 -0.54 6.10
N SER A 343 -31.25 -1.49 6.44
CA SER A 343 -31.93 -2.36 5.46
C SER A 343 -32.85 -1.55 4.53
N ALA A 344 -33.60 -0.59 5.09
CA ALA A 344 -34.48 0.29 4.31
C ALA A 344 -33.70 1.23 3.38
N ILE A 345 -32.58 1.79 3.85
CA ILE A 345 -31.65 2.60 3.05
C ILE A 345 -31.12 1.79 1.87
N ALA A 346 -30.61 0.58 2.12
CA ALA A 346 -30.06 -0.28 1.06
C ALA A 346 -31.11 -0.56 -0.03
N ALA A 347 -32.31 -1.00 0.37
CA ALA A 347 -33.40 -1.26 -0.56
C ALA A 347 -33.84 -0.02 -1.36
N ARG A 348 -33.84 1.17 -0.73
CA ARG A 348 -34.19 2.43 -1.40
C ARG A 348 -33.13 2.86 -2.41
N LEU A 349 -31.85 2.68 -2.08
CA LEU A 349 -30.75 3.00 -2.98
C LEU A 349 -30.73 2.09 -4.21
N GLU A 350 -31.04 0.80 -4.05
CA GLU A 350 -31.18 -0.14 -5.18
C GLU A 350 -32.32 0.25 -6.15
N GLN A 351 -33.39 0.85 -5.64
CA GLN A 351 -34.54 1.29 -6.44
C GLN A 351 -34.36 2.67 -7.09
N THR A 352 -33.37 3.45 -6.63
CA THR A 352 -33.15 4.80 -7.13
C THR A 352 -32.38 4.72 -8.44
N PRO A 353 -32.96 5.12 -9.60
CA PRO A 353 -32.24 5.13 -10.86
C PRO A 353 -31.15 6.21 -10.81
N THR A 354 -29.98 5.87 -10.30
CA THR A 354 -28.83 6.78 -10.34
C THR A 354 -28.33 6.84 -11.76
N SER A 355 -28.41 8.03 -12.37
CA SER A 355 -27.89 8.32 -13.71
C SER A 355 -26.36 8.16 -13.83
N ALA A 356 -25.67 7.85 -12.73
CA ALA A 356 -24.24 7.53 -12.65
C ALA A 356 -24.03 6.37 -11.66
N PRO A 357 -23.02 5.51 -11.84
CA PRO A 357 -22.75 4.37 -10.97
C PRO A 357 -22.08 4.82 -9.66
N LEU A 358 -22.80 5.58 -8.82
CA LEU A 358 -22.37 5.81 -7.44
C LEU A 358 -22.74 4.57 -6.64
N GLN A 359 -21.80 3.62 -6.55
CA GLN A 359 -21.95 2.51 -5.61
C GLN A 359 -21.83 3.08 -4.19
N LEU A 360 -22.84 2.81 -3.38
CA LEU A 360 -22.94 3.31 -2.01
C LEU A 360 -22.97 2.09 -1.09
N ALA A 361 -22.01 1.99 -0.17
CA ALA A 361 -22.02 0.97 0.88
C ALA A 361 -22.49 1.59 2.20
N VAL A 362 -23.45 0.93 2.83
CA VAL A 362 -23.95 1.28 4.16
C VAL A 362 -22.96 0.72 5.19
N GLN A 363 -22.23 1.61 5.88
CA GLN A 363 -21.24 1.28 6.91
C GLN A 363 -21.83 1.41 8.30
#